data_AF-A0A7W0QIE0-F1
#
_entry.id   AF-A0A7W0QIE0-F1
#
_cell.length_a   1.000
_cell.length_b   1.000
_cell.length_c   1.000
_cell.angle_alpha   90.00
_cell.angle_beta   90.00
_cell.angle_gamma   90.00
#
_symmetry.space_group_name_H-M   'P 1'
#
loop_
_entity.id
_entity.type
_entity.pdbx_description
1 polymer ?
#
loop_
_entity_poly.entity_id
_entity_poly.type
_entity_poly.pdbx_seq_one_letter_code
_entity_poly.pdbx_strand_id
1 'polypeptide(L)'
;MVVTSATSAAPGALDVLKALADNTRYAIYRHLGECRRPVTTAEIADHLQLHPNTVRPHLERMRDVGLVEVDIDSRGEVGRP
;
A
#
# COMPACT_ATOMS: atom_id res chain seq x y z
N MET A 1 6.88 -16.64 17.92
CA MET A 1 7.90 -15.68 18.37
C MET A 1 7.19 -14.34 18.56
N VAL A 2 7.12 -13.88 19.81
CA VAL A 2 6.28 -12.74 20.23
C VAL A 2 6.95 -11.45 19.78
N VAL A 3 6.27 -10.61 19.01
CA VAL A 3 6.77 -9.27 18.68
C VAL A 3 5.94 -8.27 19.47
N THR A 4 6.57 -7.78 20.53
CA THR A 4 6.14 -6.64 21.35
C THR A 4 6.01 -5.38 20.48
N SER A 5 4.88 -4.72 20.65
CA SER A 5 4.49 -3.44 20.05
C SER A 5 5.60 -2.39 20.12
N ALA A 6 6.02 -1.91 18.95
CA ALA A 6 6.75 -0.66 18.82
C ALA A 6 5.73 0.47 18.63
N THR A 7 5.70 1.41 19.57
CA THR A 7 4.98 2.68 19.43
C THR A 7 5.62 3.44 18.27
N SER A 8 5.06 3.32 17.06
CA SER A 8 5.42 4.21 15.96
C SER A 8 4.84 5.58 16.28
N ALA A 9 5.70 6.60 16.42
CA ALA A 9 5.25 7.99 16.46
C ALA A 9 4.37 8.24 15.24
N ALA A 10 3.19 8.84 15.44
CA ALA A 10 2.29 9.16 14.33
C ALA A 10 3.09 9.87 13.23
N PRO A 11 2.95 9.46 11.96
CA PRO A 11 3.72 10.01 10.85
C PRO A 11 3.57 11.53 10.84
N GLY A 12 4.69 12.24 10.66
CA GLY A 12 4.65 13.69 10.59
C GLY A 12 3.74 14.14 9.45
N ALA A 13 2.86 15.12 9.70
CA ALA A 13 1.89 15.60 8.71
C ALA A 13 2.55 15.95 7.35
N LEU A 14 3.80 16.45 7.37
CA LEU A 14 4.56 16.76 6.17
C LEU A 14 4.91 15.51 5.34
N ASP A 15 5.18 14.37 5.96
CA ASP A 15 5.51 13.12 5.24
C ASP A 15 4.28 12.52 4.58
N VAL A 16 3.12 12.61 5.23
CA VAL A 16 1.83 12.27 4.64
C VAL A 16 1.53 13.15 3.43
N LEU A 17 1.70 14.47 3.57
CA LEU A 17 1.51 15.42 2.46
C LEU A 17 2.45 15.12 1.29
N LYS A 18 3.74 14.84 1.55
CA LYS A 18 4.71 14.43 0.52
C LYS A 18 4.33 13.11 -0.15
N ALA A 19 3.79 12.15 0.60
CA ALA A 19 3.31 10.90 0.04
C ALA A 19 2.12 11.14 -0.90
N LEU A 20 1.13 11.93 -0.47
CA LEU A 20 -0.06 12.24 -1.28
C LEU A 20 0.19 13.23 -2.43
N ALA A 21 1.33 13.94 -2.45
CA ALA A 21 1.71 14.82 -3.56
C ALA A 21 2.11 14.07 -4.85
N ASP A 22 2.28 12.74 -4.78
CA ASP A 22 2.51 11.90 -5.96
C ASP A 22 1.18 11.43 -6.55
N ASN A 23 1.01 11.66 -7.85
CA ASN A 23 -0.25 11.37 -8.54
C ASN A 23 -0.66 9.90 -8.41
N THR A 24 0.30 8.97 -8.50
CA THR A 24 0.03 7.54 -8.41
C THR A 24 -0.41 7.16 -6.99
N ARG A 25 0.31 7.58 -5.95
CA ARG A 25 -0.08 7.33 -4.55
C ARG A 25 -1.43 7.94 -4.21
N TYR A 26 -1.72 9.14 -4.71
CA TYR A 26 -3.01 9.77 -4.51
C TYR A 26 -4.15 9.02 -5.22
N ALA A 27 -3.92 8.54 -6.44
CA ALA A 27 -4.89 7.72 -7.17
C ALA A 27 -5.15 6.39 -6.45
N ILE A 28 -4.10 5.72 -5.95
CA ILE A 28 -4.22 4.52 -5.10
C ILE A 28 -5.06 4.83 -3.85
N TYR A 29 -4.73 5.90 -3.12
CA TYR A 29 -5.43 6.28 -1.89
C TYR A 29 -6.93 6.51 -2.13
N ARG A 30 -7.27 7.24 -3.20
CA ARG A 30 -8.67 7.49 -3.59
C ARG A 30 -9.39 6.19 -3.91
N HIS A 31 -8.80 5.33 -4.74
CA HIS A 31 -9.39 4.05 -5.13
C HIS A 31 -9.66 3.15 -3.92
N LEU A 32 -8.71 3.07 -2.98
CA LEU A 32 -8.89 2.33 -1.73
C LEU A 32 -10.01 2.91 -0.87
N GLY A 33 -10.16 4.24 -0.82
CA GLY A 33 -11.24 4.91 -0.08
C GLY A 33 -12.65 4.65 -0.67
N GLU A 34 -12.74 4.32 -1.95
CA GLU A 34 -13.98 3.93 -2.62
C GLU A 34 -14.32 2.44 -2.40
N CYS A 35 -13.32 1.62 -2.07
CA CYS A 35 -13.48 0.19 -1.87
C CYS A 35 -13.90 -0.14 -0.43
N ARG A 36 -14.97 -0.94 -0.26
CA ARG A 36 -15.45 -1.41 1.07
C ARG A 36 -14.88 -2.76 1.48
N ARG A 37 -13.79 -3.19 0.83
CA ARG A 37 -13.14 -4.49 1.03
C ARG A 37 -11.62 -4.34 0.86
N PRO A 38 -10.81 -5.28 1.39
CA PRO A 38 -9.42 -5.40 1.01
C PRO A 38 -9.26 -5.54 -0.51
N VAL A 39 -8.22 -4.89 -1.05
CA VAL A 39 -7.89 -4.86 -2.47
C VAL A 39 -6.46 -5.34 -2.63
N THR A 40 -6.24 -6.26 -3.57
CA THR A 40 -4.91 -6.80 -3.86
C THR A 40 -4.08 -5.83 -4.69
N THR A 41 -2.76 -5.98 -4.66
CA THR A 41 -1.86 -5.18 -5.53
C THR A 41 -2.19 -5.36 -7.01
N ALA A 42 -2.63 -6.54 -7.44
CA ALA A 42 -3.00 -6.81 -8.83
C ALA A 42 -4.24 -5.99 -9.23
N GLU A 43 -5.28 -5.99 -8.40
CA GLU A 43 -6.50 -5.21 -8.67
C GLU A 43 -6.23 -3.70 -8.73
N ILE A 44 -5.35 -3.18 -7.85
CA ILE A 44 -4.92 -1.78 -7.88
C ILE A 44 -4.18 -1.47 -9.19
N ALA A 45 -3.29 -2.37 -9.61
CA ALA A 45 -2.51 -2.23 -10.83
C ALA A 45 -3.41 -2.23 -12.07
N ASP A 46 -4.38 -3.15 -12.13
CA ASP A 46 -5.37 -3.23 -13.21
C ASP A 46 -6.23 -1.96 -13.28
N HIS A 47 -6.71 -1.46 -12.13
CA HIS A 47 -7.52 -0.23 -12.06
C HIS A 47 -6.75 1.00 -12.57
N LEU A 48 -5.46 1.10 -12.24
CA LEU A 48 -4.60 2.21 -12.62
C LEU A 48 -3.91 2.01 -13.98
N GLN A 49 -4.14 0.88 -14.65
CA GLN A 49 -3.44 0.49 -15.89
C GLN A 49 -1.91 0.50 -15.73
N LEU A 50 -1.42 0.03 -14.59
CA LEU A 50 -0.01 -0.07 -14.25
C LEU A 50 0.40 -1.54 -14.09
N HIS A 51 1.70 -1.81 -14.13
CA HIS A 51 2.22 -3.12 -13.76
C HIS A 51 2.25 -3.27 -12.22
N PRO A 52 1.93 -4.45 -11.64
CA PRO A 52 1.96 -4.65 -10.19
C PRO A 52 3.29 -4.26 -9.53
N ASN A 53 4.41 -4.51 -10.19
CA ASN A 53 5.74 -4.11 -9.69
C ASN A 53 5.93 -2.60 -9.59
N THR A 54 5.24 -1.81 -10.41
CA THR A 54 5.25 -0.35 -10.31
C THR A 54 4.46 0.11 -9.09
N VAL A 55 3.36 -0.58 -8.75
CA VAL A 55 2.49 -0.25 -7.61
C VAL A 55 3.14 -0.57 -6.26
N ARG A 56 3.91 -1.66 -6.17
CA ARG A 56 4.52 -2.14 -4.90
C ARG A 56 5.31 -1.05 -4.14
N PRO A 57 6.28 -0.32 -4.74
CA PRO A 57 7.00 0.74 -4.04
C PRO A 57 6.10 1.88 -3.53
N HIS A 58 5.01 2.18 -4.24
CA HIS A 58 4.04 3.19 -3.80
C HIS A 58 3.31 2.72 -2.54
N LEU A 59 2.86 1.46 -2.49
CA LEU A 59 2.20 0.87 -1.32
C LEU A 59 3.14 0.78 -0.12
N GLU A 60 4.40 0.38 -0.32
CA GLU A 60 5.42 0.39 0.73
C GLU A 60 5.60 1.78 1.31
N ARG A 61 5.78 2.80 0.45
CA ARG A 61 5.95 4.17 0.92
C ARG A 61 4.72 4.69 1.67
N MET A 62 3.52 4.35 1.21
CA MET A 62 2.26 4.73 1.87
C MET A 62 2.10 4.04 3.23
N ARG A 63 2.48 2.76 3.34
CA ARG A 63 2.50 2.02 4.60
C ARG A 63 3.48 2.65 5.59
N ASP A 64 4.67 3.00 5.15
CA ASP A 64 5.70 3.60 6.01
C ASP A 64 5.26 4.94 6.61
N VAL A 65 4.34 5.65 5.96
CA VAL A 65 3.72 6.89 6.48
C VAL A 65 2.29 6.67 7.03
N GLY A 66 1.90 5.43 7.30
CA GLY A 66 0.62 5.09 7.93
C GLY A 66 -0.64 5.41 7.11
N LEU A 67 -0.53 5.57 5.79
CA LEU A 67 -1.68 5.82 4.91
C LEU A 67 -2.46 4.57 4.54
N VAL A 68 -1.79 3.41 4.54
CA VAL A 68 -2.38 2.11 4.22
C VAL A 68 -1.79 1.03 5.12
N GLU A 69 -2.58 -0.02 5.35
CA GLU A 69 -2.08 -1.28 5.88
C GLU A 69 -1.86 -2.24 4.70
N VAL A 70 -0.75 -2.99 4.73
CA VAL A 70 -0.42 -3.98 3.71
C VAL A 70 -0.17 -5.29 4.41
N ASP A 71 -1.05 -6.26 4.16
CA ASP A 71 -0.86 -7.64 4.58
C ASP A 71 -0.26 -8.46 3.43
N ILE A 72 0.68 -9.34 3.76
CA ILE A 72 1.31 -10.25 2.81
C ILE A 72 0.72 -11.63 3.09
N ASP A 73 -0.48 -11.89 2.56
CA ASP A 73 -1.03 -13.24 2.64
C ASP A 73 -0.11 -14.19 1.87
N SER A 74 0.40 -15.20 2.56
CA SER A 74 1.35 -16.20 2.03
C SER A 74 0.65 -17.26 1.17
N ARG A 75 -0.64 -17.10 0.87
CA ARG A 75 -1.47 -18.03 0.09
C ARG A 75 -1.45 -17.81 -1.43
N GLY A 76 -0.33 -17.35 -1.98
CA GLY A 76 -0.13 -17.29 -3.42
C GLY A 76 1.08 -18.12 -3.80
N GLU A 77 0.86 -19.31 -4.34
CA GLU A 77 1.86 -20.18 -4.95
C GLU A 77 2.90 -19.36 -5.72
N VAL A 78 4.15 -19.41 -5.27
CA VAL A 78 5.29 -19.24 -6.18
C VAL A 78 5.42 -20.56 -6.95
N GLY A 79 4.43 -20.83 -7.79
CA GLY A 79 4.54 -21.81 -8.86
C GLY A 79 5.46 -21.20 -9.91
N ARG A 80 6.77 -21.40 -9.75
CA ARG A 80 7.72 -21.15 -10.81
C ARG A 80 8.05 -22.50 -11.46
N PRO A 81 7.91 -22.65 -12.79
CA PRO A 81 8.26 -23.88 -13.49
C PRO A 81 9.76 -24.20 -13.40
#